data_AF-A0A7J7I2K6-F1
#
_entry.id   AF-A0A7J7I2K6-F1
#
_cell.length_a   1.000
_cell.length_b   1.000
_cell.length_c   1.000
_cell.angle_alpha   90.00
_cell.angle_beta   90.00
_cell.angle_gamma   90.00
#
_symmetry.space_group_name_H-M   'P 1'
#
loop_
_entity.id
_entity.type
_entity.pdbx_description
1 polymer ?
#
loop_
_entity_poly.entity_id
_entity_poly.type
_entity_poly.pdbx_seq_one_letter_code
_entity_poly.pdbx_strand_id
1 'polypeptide(L)'
;METKNSVEHPSSNSPKPLLLDQYPKKNFWDFSDIFQSQGFWYTNPHLEAVRDILAHFESRDDDIFLASSIKTGTTWLKALRFSIIHGRKNVEVKVDEEEEE
;
A
#
# COMPACT_ATOMS: atom_id res chain seq x y z
N MET A 1 -52.86 -9.35 -15.02
CA MET A 1 -52.22 -10.16 -13.95
C MET A 1 -50.72 -10.02 -14.14
N GLU A 2 -50.09 -9.22 -13.28
CA GLU A 2 -48.66 -8.99 -13.24
C GLU A 2 -47.93 -10.29 -12.88
N THR A 3 -46.82 -10.59 -13.55
CA THR A 3 -45.60 -10.98 -12.83
C THR A 3 -44.43 -10.25 -13.46
N LYS A 4 -43.73 -9.53 -12.59
CA LYS A 4 -42.60 -8.66 -12.87
C LYS A 4 -41.40 -9.54 -13.20
N ASN A 5 -40.90 -9.45 -14.43
CA ASN A 5 -39.54 -9.86 -14.72
C ASN A 5 -38.62 -8.87 -14.00
N SER A 6 -38.05 -9.31 -12.88
CA SER A 6 -37.00 -8.56 -12.19
C SER A 6 -35.81 -8.45 -13.13
N VAL A 7 -35.47 -7.20 -13.39
CA VAL A 7 -34.25 -6.73 -14.03
C VAL A 7 -33.06 -7.49 -13.44
N GLU A 8 -32.31 -8.18 -14.30
CA GLU A 8 -30.95 -8.62 -13.96
C GLU A 8 -30.11 -7.37 -13.68
N HIS A 9 -29.70 -7.20 -12.42
CA HIS A 9 -28.76 -6.17 -12.04
C HIS A 9 -27.39 -6.50 -12.63
N PRO A 10 -26.74 -5.58 -13.37
CA PRO A 10 -25.39 -5.81 -13.87
C PRO A 10 -24.45 -5.95 -12.67
N SER A 11 -23.67 -7.04 -12.72
CA SER A 11 -22.56 -7.40 -11.83
C SER A 11 -21.95 -6.18 -11.12
N SER A 12 -22.26 -6.05 -9.83
CA SER A 12 -21.51 -5.16 -8.94
C SER A 12 -20.10 -5.73 -8.85
N ASN A 13 -19.13 -5.11 -9.53
CA ASN A 13 -17.70 -5.41 -9.40
C ASN A 13 -17.14 -5.01 -8.01
N SER A 14 -17.97 -5.04 -6.97
CA SER A 14 -17.51 -4.84 -5.60
C SER A 14 -16.75 -6.10 -5.15
N PRO A 15 -15.55 -5.93 -4.55
CA PRO A 15 -14.84 -7.05 -3.94
C PRO A 15 -15.76 -7.74 -2.94
N LYS A 16 -15.96 -9.05 -3.11
CA LYS A 16 -16.73 -9.85 -2.15
C LYS A 16 -16.12 -9.67 -0.75
N PRO A 17 -16.95 -9.52 0.30
CA PRO A 17 -16.43 -9.38 1.66
C PRO A 17 -15.53 -10.58 2.02
N LEU A 18 -14.44 -10.32 2.74
CA LEU A 18 -13.52 -11.36 3.17
C LEU A 18 -14.26 -12.32 4.11
N LEU A 19 -14.22 -13.64 3.83
CA LEU A 19 -14.74 -14.63 4.78
C LEU A 19 -13.63 -15.03 5.75
N LEU A 20 -13.49 -14.28 6.84
CA LEU A 20 -12.41 -14.42 7.82
C LEU A 20 -12.32 -15.84 8.42
N ASP A 21 -13.47 -16.52 8.54
CA ASP A 21 -13.56 -17.87 9.12
C ASP A 21 -12.81 -18.94 8.30
N GLN A 22 -12.43 -18.65 7.06
CA GLN A 22 -11.64 -19.56 6.22
C GLN A 22 -10.14 -19.53 6.55
N TYR A 23 -9.67 -18.54 7.30
CA TYR A 23 -8.25 -18.35 7.58
C TYR A 23 -7.88 -18.87 8.98
N PRO A 24 -6.70 -19.47 9.16
CA PRO A 24 -6.18 -19.77 10.49
C PRO A 24 -6.14 -18.49 11.33
N LYS A 25 -6.73 -18.55 12.52
CA LYS A 25 -6.91 -17.39 13.41
C LYS A 25 -6.13 -17.59 14.70
N LYS A 26 -5.50 -16.51 15.19
CA LYS A 26 -4.88 -16.45 16.52
C LYS A 26 -5.27 -15.16 17.21
N ASN A 27 -5.38 -15.24 18.53
CA ASN A 27 -5.47 -14.06 19.34
C ASN A 27 -4.09 -13.41 19.46
N PHE A 28 -4.02 -12.11 19.19
CA PHE A 28 -2.82 -11.31 19.33
C PHE A 28 -2.96 -10.41 20.56
N TRP A 29 -2.35 -10.85 21.66
CA TRP A 29 -2.23 -10.11 22.93
C TRP A 29 -3.57 -9.67 23.53
N ASP A 30 -4.63 -10.46 23.39
CA ASP A 30 -6.01 -10.17 23.82
C ASP A 30 -6.63 -8.88 23.24
N PHE A 31 -5.91 -8.16 22.39
CA PHE A 31 -6.37 -6.91 21.79
C PHE A 31 -7.06 -7.12 20.44
N SER A 32 -6.67 -8.13 19.66
CA SER A 32 -7.22 -8.37 18.33
C SER A 32 -6.96 -9.77 17.81
N ASP A 33 -7.86 -10.27 16.97
CA ASP A 33 -7.62 -11.48 16.18
C ASP A 33 -6.73 -11.15 14.96
N ILE A 34 -5.77 -12.05 14.69
CA ILE A 34 -4.92 -12.04 13.49
C ILE A 34 -5.17 -13.31 12.67
N PHE A 35 -5.06 -13.17 11.37
CA PHE A 35 -5.39 -14.17 10.36
C PHE A 35 -4.17 -14.49 9.52
N GLN A 36 -3.93 -15.78 9.26
CA GLN A 36 -2.78 -16.20 8.48
C GLN A 36 -3.12 -16.29 6.98
N SER A 37 -2.33 -15.63 6.13
CA SER A 37 -2.41 -15.74 4.67
C SER A 37 -1.01 -15.70 4.06
N GLN A 38 -0.74 -16.51 3.04
CA GLN A 38 0.55 -16.58 2.34
C GLN A 38 1.79 -16.64 3.26
N GLY A 39 1.66 -17.31 4.43
CA GLY A 39 2.74 -17.45 5.41
C GLY A 39 2.90 -16.30 6.41
N PHE A 40 2.16 -15.20 6.28
CA PHE A 40 2.20 -14.04 7.18
C PHE A 40 0.92 -13.91 8.00
N TRP A 41 1.01 -13.20 9.13
CA TRP A 41 -0.12 -12.91 10.01
C TRP A 41 -0.55 -11.46 9.85
N TYR A 42 -1.84 -11.25 9.63
CA TYR A 42 -2.44 -9.94 9.38
C TYR A 42 -3.56 -9.65 10.37
N THR A 43 -3.73 -8.39 10.74
CA THR A 43 -5.01 -7.93 11.30
C THR A 43 -6.07 -7.98 10.19
N ASN A 44 -7.36 -8.05 10.56
CA ASN A 44 -8.44 -8.01 9.57
C ASN A 44 -8.29 -6.88 8.52
N PRO A 45 -8.11 -5.59 8.91
CA PRO A 45 -7.98 -4.52 7.92
C PRO A 45 -6.74 -4.67 7.02
N HIS A 46 -5.64 -5.23 7.51
CA HIS A 46 -4.47 -5.46 6.67
C HIS A 46 -4.66 -6.62 5.69
N LEU A 47 -5.39 -7.68 6.08
CA LEU A 47 -5.66 -8.80 5.20
C LEU A 47 -6.58 -8.39 4.04
N GLU A 48 -7.61 -7.60 4.34
CA GLU A 48 -8.46 -6.99 3.31
C GLU A 48 -7.65 -6.09 2.38
N ALA A 49 -6.82 -5.19 2.93
CA ALA A 49 -5.99 -4.30 2.13
C ALA A 49 -4.98 -5.05 1.24
N VAL A 50 -4.36 -6.11 1.75
CA VAL A 50 -3.43 -6.95 0.95
C VAL A 50 -4.17 -7.62 -0.20
N ARG A 51 -5.35 -8.18 0.06
CA ARG A 51 -6.17 -8.79 -1.00
C ARG A 51 -6.54 -7.77 -2.07
N ASP A 52 -6.94 -6.56 -1.65
CA ASP A 52 -7.36 -5.51 -2.58
C ASP A 52 -6.19 -4.97 -3.40
N ILE A 53 -5.02 -4.77 -2.79
CA ILE A 53 -3.78 -4.41 -3.51
C ILE A 53 -3.40 -5.51 -4.49
N LEU A 54 -3.36 -6.78 -4.08
CA LEU A 54 -2.98 -7.88 -4.97
C LEU A 54 -3.95 -8.07 -6.15
N ALA A 55 -5.22 -7.71 -5.99
CA ALA A 55 -6.22 -7.85 -7.04
C ALA A 55 -6.26 -6.68 -8.03
N HIS A 56 -5.88 -5.46 -7.62
CA HIS A 56 -6.15 -4.24 -8.39
C HIS A 56 -4.93 -3.33 -8.58
N PHE A 57 -3.84 -3.55 -7.86
CA PHE A 57 -2.66 -2.71 -7.99
C PHE A 57 -1.87 -3.09 -9.25
N GLU A 58 -1.78 -2.14 -10.17
CA GLU A 58 -0.96 -2.23 -11.38
C GLU A 58 0.30 -1.38 -11.19
N SER A 59 1.45 -2.03 -11.05
CA SER A 59 2.73 -1.33 -10.94
C SER A 59 3.09 -0.65 -12.26
N ARG A 60 3.68 0.53 -12.17
CA ARG A 60 4.32 1.22 -13.29
C ARG A 60 5.83 0.98 -13.28
N ASP A 61 6.45 1.14 -14.44
CA ASP A 61 7.90 0.97 -14.60
C ASP A 61 8.72 1.99 -13.78
N ASP A 62 8.11 3.11 -13.38
CA ASP A 62 8.72 4.19 -12.59
C ASP A 62 8.39 4.13 -11.09
N ASP A 63 7.65 3.11 -10.63
CA ASP A 63 7.30 2.96 -9.23
C ASP A 63 8.49 2.49 -8.38
N ILE A 64 8.60 3.06 -7.17
CA ILE A 64 9.63 2.70 -6.18
C ILE A 64 8.96 2.27 -4.89
N PHE A 65 9.08 1.00 -4.53
CA PHE A 65 8.60 0.47 -3.25
C PHE A 65 9.65 0.65 -2.16
N LEU A 66 9.22 1.26 -1.04
CA LEU A 66 9.98 1.29 0.19
C LEU A 66 9.35 0.31 1.17
N ALA A 67 10.06 -0.78 1.47
CA ALA A 67 9.58 -1.81 2.40
C ALA A 67 10.60 -2.01 3.53
N SER A 68 10.09 -2.09 4.76
CA SER A 68 10.85 -2.53 5.92
C SER A 68 9.88 -3.06 6.99
N SER A 69 10.42 -3.76 7.98
CA SER A 69 9.63 -4.22 9.12
C SER A 69 9.12 -3.03 9.94
N ILE A 70 8.00 -3.22 10.63
CA ILE A 70 7.43 -2.19 11.50
C ILE A 70 8.47 -1.78 12.55
N LYS A 71 8.58 -0.46 12.80
CA LYS A 71 9.52 0.17 13.74
C LYS A 71 11.02 0.05 13.39
N THR A 72 11.39 -0.37 12.17
CA THR A 72 12.80 -0.38 11.73
C THR A 72 13.17 0.83 10.86
N GLY A 73 12.63 2.00 11.17
CA GLY A 73 13.06 3.25 10.54
C GLY A 73 12.40 3.62 9.20
N THR A 74 11.15 3.21 8.93
CA THR A 74 10.39 3.64 7.74
C THR A 74 10.34 5.17 7.59
N THR A 75 10.29 5.93 8.69
CA THR A 75 10.32 7.40 8.67
C THR A 75 11.63 7.94 8.09
N TRP A 76 12.77 7.44 8.59
CA TRP A 76 14.09 7.82 8.07
C TRP A 76 14.26 7.38 6.62
N LEU A 77 13.79 6.18 6.26
CA LEU A 77 13.84 5.68 4.89
C LEU A 77 13.03 6.55 3.91
N LYS A 78 11.83 7.00 4.32
CA LYS A 78 11.00 7.93 3.54
C LYS A 78 11.70 9.27 3.34
N ALA A 79 12.28 9.84 4.40
CA ALA A 79 13.01 11.11 4.33
C ALA A 79 14.23 11.00 3.40
N LEU A 80 15.01 9.92 3.54
CA LEU A 80 16.20 9.67 2.71
C LEU A 80 15.84 9.56 1.23
N ARG A 81 14.81 8.77 0.88
CA ARG A 81 14.33 8.65 -0.50
C ARG A 81 13.93 10.02 -1.07
N PHE A 82 13.24 10.84 -0.29
CA PHE A 82 12.86 12.19 -0.71
C PHE A 82 14.09 13.06 -1.01
N SER A 83 15.08 13.07 -0.11
CA SER A 83 16.33 13.82 -0.29
C SER A 83 17.12 13.37 -1.51
N ILE A 84 17.18 12.07 -1.82
CA ILE A 84 17.91 11.55 -2.99
C ILE A 84 17.25 12.02 -4.29
N ILE A 85 15.93 11.90 -4.40
CA ILE A 85 15.20 12.22 -5.64
C ILE A 85 15.19 13.73 -5.93
N HIS A 86 15.10 14.56 -4.89
CA HIS A 86 14.93 16.01 -5.06
C HIS A 86 16.21 16.82 -4.77
N GLY A 87 17.22 16.24 -4.11
CA GLY A 87 18.40 16.96 -3.64
C GLY A 87 19.36 17.47 -4.72
N ARG A 88 19.26 16.99 -5.96
CA ARG A 88 20.13 17.42 -7.07
C ARG A 88 19.65 18.69 -7.79
N LYS A 89 18.44 19.20 -7.50
CA LYS A 89 17.88 20.37 -8.20
C LYS A 89 18.48 21.73 -7.76
N ASN A 90 19.31 21.77 -6.72
CA ASN A 90 19.79 23.01 -6.11
C ASN A 90 21.30 23.28 -6.30
N VAL A 91 21.95 22.63 -7.27
CA VAL A 91 23.37 22.88 -7.55
C VAL A 91 23.53 23.38 -8.99
N GLU A 92 22.94 24.53 -9.29
CA GLU A 92 23.53 25.44 -10.27
C GLU A 92 24.61 26.22 -9.53
N VAL A 93 25.86 25.77 -9.65
CA VAL A 93 27.01 26.55 -9.20
C VAL A 93 27.16 27.71 -10.17
N LYS A 94 26.73 28.91 -9.76
CA LYS A 94 27.23 30.14 -10.37
C LYS A 94 28.68 30.29 -9.96
N VAL A 95 29.58 30.03 -10.90
CA VAL A 95 30.96 30.48 -10.82
C VAL A 95 30.92 31.94 -11.23
N ASP A 96 30.74 32.84 -10.26
CA ASP A 96 30.92 34.26 -10.52
C ASP A 96 32.42 34.53 -10.44
N GLU A 97 32.99 34.88 -11.61
CA GLU A 97 34.38 35.25 -11.82
C GLU A 97 34.73 36.47 -10.96
N GLU A 98 35.83 36.38 -10.20
CA GLU A 98 36.45 37.53 -9.55
C GLU A 98 37.05 38.43 -10.64
N GLU A 99 36.40 39.54 -10.97
CA GLU A 99 37.04 40.65 -11.68
C GLU A 99 37.88 41.45 -10.67
N GLU A 100 39.20 41.25 -10.71
CA GLU A 100 40.20 42.24 -10.28
C GLU A 100 40.29 43.34 -11.36
N GLU A 101 39.84 44.57 -11.04
CA GLU A 101 40.61 45.82 -11.17
C GLU A 101 39.88 47.02 -10.54
#